data_AF-A0A958XFS8-F1
#
_entry.id   AF-A0A958XFS8-F1
#
_cell.length_a   1.000
_cell.length_b   1.000
_cell.length_c   1.000
_cell.angle_alpha   90.00
_cell.angle_beta   90.00
_cell.angle_gamma   90.00
#
_symmetry.space_group_name_H-M   'P 1'
#
loop_
_entity.id
_entity.type
_entity.pdbx_description
1 polymer ?
#
loop_
_entity_poly.entity_id
_entity_poly.type
_entity_poly.pdbx_seq_one_letter_code
_entity_poly.pdbx_strand_id
1 'polypeptide(L)'
;MTLQYKTTDILRGGLIYTTGDTIAALLAGEFSWPRLLGILLIGSTVYAFEIPNWFNWIDRKVQRAQGWQTALRRTLLAILYFNPVWIARHILFLKLFMGQYAAIGWNLLWVGLLSFLVNIPISLLANFTIQNKIPLHWRFVASAVFSAMMAIYYALSAVWFN
;
A
#
# COMPACT_ATOMS: atom_id res chain seq x y z
N MET A 1 1.90 -3.81 23.79
CA MET A 1 2.60 -3.70 22.49
C MET A 1 3.00 -2.24 22.33
N THR A 2 4.28 -1.94 22.13
CA THR A 2 4.71 -0.54 21.97
C THR A 2 4.58 -0.18 20.49
N LEU A 3 3.59 0.67 20.18
CA LEU A 3 3.40 1.21 18.85
C LEU A 3 4.62 2.08 18.48
N GLN A 4 5.10 1.93 17.26
CA GLN A 4 6.22 2.71 16.73
C GLN A 4 5.70 3.73 15.72
N TYR A 5 6.13 4.99 15.88
CA TYR A 5 5.90 6.04 14.91
C TYR A 5 7.19 6.84 14.77
N LYS A 6 8.00 6.48 13.77
CA LYS A 6 9.34 7.05 13.58
C LYS A 6 9.30 8.14 12.53
N THR A 7 10.02 9.24 12.78
CA THR A 7 10.20 10.33 11.82
C THR A 7 10.76 9.84 10.48
N THR A 8 11.61 8.82 10.50
CA THR A 8 12.13 8.18 9.28
C THR A 8 11.03 7.54 8.43
N ASP A 9 10.04 6.92 9.06
CA ASP A 9 8.93 6.26 8.35
C ASP A 9 7.94 7.30 7.82
N ILE A 10 7.72 8.40 8.56
CA ILE A 10 6.93 9.55 8.13
C ILE A 10 7.49 10.16 6.84
N LEU A 11 8.80 10.42 6.83
CA LEU A 11 9.48 11.03 5.68
C LEU A 11 9.54 10.07 4.49
N ARG A 12 9.96 8.82 4.71
CA ARG A 12 10.07 7.81 3.64
C ARG A 12 8.70 7.47 3.05
N GLY A 13 7.69 7.28 3.90
CA GLY A 13 6.32 7.02 3.48
C GLY A 13 5.76 8.17 2.65
N GLY A 14 5.82 9.39 3.19
CA GLY A 14 5.39 10.59 2.48
C GLY A 14 6.03 10.73 1.11
N LEU A 15 7.36 10.66 1.04
CA LEU A 15 8.09 10.82 -0.23
C LEU A 15 7.75 9.72 -1.25
N ILE A 16 7.79 8.45 -0.85
CA ILE A 16 7.62 7.33 -1.78
C ILE A 16 6.19 7.28 -2.31
N TYR A 17 5.18 7.36 -1.43
CA TYR A 17 3.78 7.32 -1.85
C TYR A 17 3.42 8.52 -2.72
N THR A 18 3.85 9.73 -2.34
CA THR A 18 3.57 10.95 -3.11
C THR A 18 4.23 10.90 -4.47
N THR A 19 5.50 10.47 -4.55
CA THR A 19 6.22 10.37 -5.83
C THR A 19 5.55 9.36 -6.74
N GLY A 20 5.23 8.17 -6.23
CA GLY A 20 4.55 7.13 -7.01
C GLY A 20 3.18 7.55 -7.52
N ASP A 21 2.34 8.10 -6.65
CA ASP A 21 1.00 8.57 -7.03
C ASP A 21 1.08 9.78 -7.97
N THR A 22 2.03 10.70 -7.78
CA THR A 22 2.21 11.85 -8.68
C THR A 22 2.59 11.41 -10.08
N ILE A 23 3.52 10.46 -10.23
CA ILE A 23 3.87 9.91 -11.54
C ILE A 23 2.65 9.23 -12.17
N ALA A 24 1.92 8.40 -11.41
CA ALA A 24 0.70 7.75 -11.88
C ALA A 24 -0.37 8.77 -12.32
N ALA A 25 -0.59 9.82 -11.53
CA ALA A 25 -1.57 10.87 -11.82
C ALA A 25 -1.20 11.69 -13.05
N LEU A 26 0.09 12.00 -13.25
CA LEU A 26 0.57 12.68 -14.45
C LEU A 26 0.38 11.83 -15.71
N LEU A 27 0.67 10.52 -15.62
CA LEU A 27 0.43 9.59 -16.73
C LEU A 27 -1.05 9.47 -17.09
N ALA A 28 -1.93 9.42 -16.09
CA ALA A 28 -3.37 9.32 -16.28
C ALA A 28 -4.06 10.64 -16.65
N GLY A 29 -3.35 11.79 -16.64
CA GLY A 29 -3.95 13.10 -16.85
C GLY A 29 -4.85 13.58 -15.69
N GLU A 30 -4.73 12.96 -14.51
CA GLU A 30 -5.56 13.21 -13.32
C GLU A 30 -4.81 13.97 -12.21
N PHE A 31 -3.72 14.65 -12.56
CA PHE A 31 -2.93 15.39 -11.59
C PHE A 31 -3.75 16.54 -10.97
N SER A 32 -3.68 16.65 -9.65
CA SER A 32 -4.24 17.78 -8.92
C SER A 32 -3.46 18.03 -7.63
N TRP A 33 -3.31 19.30 -7.25
CA TRP A 33 -2.66 19.68 -5.98
C TRP A 33 -3.30 19.05 -4.74
N PRO A 34 -4.65 18.98 -4.63
CA PRO A 34 -5.28 18.32 -3.50
C PRO A 34 -4.92 16.83 -3.39
N ARG A 35 -4.84 16.11 -4.53
CA ARG A 35 -4.43 14.70 -4.56
C ARG A 35 -3.00 14.52 -4.05
N LEU A 36 -2.07 15.34 -4.53
CA LEU A 36 -0.66 15.31 -4.10
C LEU A 36 -0.54 15.53 -2.59
N LEU A 37 -1.14 16.61 -2.07
CA LEU A 37 -1.09 16.94 -0.65
C LEU A 37 -1.81 15.88 0.21
N GLY A 38 -2.91 15.33 -0.31
CA GLY A 38 -3.66 14.26 0.33
C GLY A 38 -2.83 12.99 0.49
N ILE A 39 -2.17 12.52 -0.57
CA ILE A 39 -1.30 11.34 -0.51
C ILE A 39 -0.07 11.59 0.34
N LEU A 40 0.51 12.79 0.31
CA LEU A 40 1.59 13.17 1.22
C LEU A 40 1.15 13.04 2.67
N LEU A 41 -0.03 13.59 3.01
CA LEU A 41 -0.58 13.52 4.36
C LEU A 41 -0.81 12.07 4.79
N ILE A 42 -1.51 11.26 3.98
CA ILE A 42 -1.81 9.85 4.30
C ILE A 42 -0.53 9.00 4.39
N GLY A 43 0.39 9.20 3.46
CA GLY A 43 1.68 8.51 3.41
C GLY A 43 2.53 8.80 4.64
N SER A 44 2.56 10.05 5.09
CA SER A 44 3.29 10.50 6.28
C SER A 44 2.58 10.20 7.61
N THR A 45 1.28 9.94 7.60
CA THR A 45 0.50 9.69 8.83
C THR A 45 0.04 8.25 8.93
N VAL A 46 -1.10 7.93 8.31
CA VAL A 46 -1.79 6.64 8.41
C VAL A 46 -0.86 5.50 8.00
N TYR A 47 -0.18 5.61 6.86
CA TYR A 47 0.64 4.51 6.34
C TYR A 47 1.96 4.36 7.09
N ALA A 48 2.61 5.48 7.43
CA ALA A 48 3.82 5.47 8.26
C ALA A 48 3.58 4.94 9.68
N PHE A 49 2.34 5.01 10.17
CA PHE A 49 1.96 4.42 11.45
C PHE A 49 1.55 2.95 11.30
N GLU A 50 0.57 2.62 10.45
CA GLU A 50 -0.03 1.29 10.45
C GLU A 50 0.89 0.20 9.90
N ILE A 51 1.55 0.44 8.76
CA ILE A 51 2.28 -0.60 8.03
C ILE A 51 3.49 -1.11 8.82
N PRO A 52 4.37 -0.25 9.38
CA PRO A 52 5.48 -0.73 10.20
C PRO A 52 5.02 -1.49 11.44
N ASN A 53 3.95 -1.02 12.10
CA ASN A 53 3.39 -1.68 13.28
C ASN A 53 2.79 -3.05 12.94
N TRP A 54 2.13 -3.18 11.79
CA TRP A 54 1.64 -4.46 11.30
C TRP A 54 2.77 -5.44 11.02
N PHE A 55 3.83 -5.00 10.34
CA PHE A 55 4.99 -5.86 10.07
C PHE A 55 5.73 -6.28 11.35
N ASN A 56 5.87 -5.38 12.32
CA ASN A 56 6.39 -5.70 13.65
C ASN A 56 5.51 -6.74 14.37
N TRP A 57 4.19 -6.63 14.25
CA TRP A 57 3.25 -7.60 14.81
C TRP A 57 3.38 -8.97 14.16
N ILE A 58 3.45 -9.04 12.82
CA ILE A 58 3.68 -10.29 12.09
C ILE A 58 4.96 -10.95 12.59
N ASP A 59 6.06 -10.21 12.66
CA ASP A 59 7.36 -10.78 13.03
C ASP A 59 7.33 -11.41 14.42
N ARG A 60 6.70 -10.75 15.40
CA ARG A 60 6.48 -11.27 16.76
C ARG A 60 5.51 -12.46 16.79
N LYS A 61 4.45 -12.43 15.98
CA LYS A 61 3.45 -13.51 15.94
C LYS A 61 4.03 -14.81 15.40
N VAL A 62 4.98 -14.71 14.46
CA VAL A 62 5.60 -15.85 13.78
C VAL A 62 7.02 -16.15 14.30
N GLN A 63 7.51 -15.42 15.32
CA GLN A 63 8.87 -15.51 15.89
C GLN A 63 9.28 -16.92 16.35
N ARG A 64 8.31 -17.77 16.73
CA ARG A 64 8.57 -19.14 17.23
C ARG A 64 8.50 -20.23 16.18
N ALA A 65 8.15 -19.90 14.93
CA ALA A 65 8.07 -20.89 13.86
C ALA A 65 9.31 -20.80 12.96
N GLN A 66 9.86 -21.95 12.56
CA GLN A 66 10.96 -22.04 11.59
C GLN A 66 10.51 -22.80 10.33
N GLY A 67 11.22 -22.61 9.22
CA GLY A 67 10.95 -23.30 7.96
C GLY A 67 9.88 -22.65 7.07
N TRP A 68 9.49 -23.36 6.01
CA TRP A 68 8.67 -22.82 4.92
C TRP A 68 7.27 -22.37 5.36
N GLN A 69 6.67 -23.03 6.36
CA GLN A 69 5.36 -22.67 6.91
C GLN A 69 5.36 -21.27 7.53
N THR A 70 6.48 -20.87 8.14
CA THR A 70 6.70 -19.53 8.69
C THR A 70 6.68 -18.49 7.57
N ALA A 71 7.37 -18.80 6.47
CA ALA A 71 7.44 -17.91 5.32
C ALA A 71 6.07 -17.68 4.68
N LEU A 72 5.28 -18.75 4.54
CA LEU A 72 3.88 -18.66 4.12
C LEU A 72 3.04 -17.84 5.10
N ARG A 73 3.10 -18.14 6.40
CA ARG A 73 2.29 -17.42 7.41
C ARG A 73 2.58 -15.92 7.41
N ARG A 74 3.85 -15.50 7.32
CA ARG A 74 4.21 -14.08 7.22
C ARG A 74 3.61 -13.44 5.98
N THR A 75 3.69 -14.13 4.84
CA THR A 75 3.14 -13.66 3.56
C THR A 75 1.62 -13.52 3.61
N LEU A 76 0.92 -14.55 4.10
CA LEU A 76 -0.54 -14.55 4.22
C LEU A 76 -1.03 -13.46 5.17
N LEU A 77 -0.34 -13.24 6.31
CA LEU A 77 -0.69 -12.15 7.23
C LEU A 77 -0.44 -10.76 6.63
N ALA A 78 0.56 -10.60 5.76
CA ALA A 78 0.78 -9.36 5.04
C ALA A 78 -0.32 -9.11 4.00
N ILE A 79 -0.70 -10.15 3.24
CA ILE A 79 -1.79 -10.06 2.25
C ILE A 79 -3.15 -9.81 2.92
N LEU A 80 -3.38 -10.42 4.09
CA LEU A 80 -4.60 -10.20 4.86
C LEU A 80 -4.72 -8.74 5.32
N TYR A 81 -3.61 -8.03 5.52
CA TYR A 81 -3.63 -6.60 5.79
C TYR A 81 -3.90 -5.78 4.53
N PHE A 82 -3.23 -6.10 3.41
CA PHE A 82 -3.48 -5.49 2.11
C PHE A 82 -4.71 -6.07 1.38
N ASN A 83 -5.78 -6.30 2.13
CA ASN A 83 -7.04 -6.88 1.65
C ASN A 83 -7.87 -5.86 0.83
N PRO A 84 -9.01 -6.26 0.24
CA PRO A 84 -9.88 -5.36 -0.52
C PRO A 84 -10.31 -4.08 0.22
N VAL A 85 -10.51 -4.14 1.54
CA VAL A 85 -10.90 -2.99 2.35
C VAL A 85 -9.76 -1.98 2.44
N TRP A 86 -8.51 -2.44 2.53
CA TRP A 86 -7.35 -1.56 2.50
C TRP A 86 -7.27 -0.80 1.17
N ILE A 87 -7.48 -1.49 0.05
CA ILE A 87 -7.49 -0.88 -1.29
C ILE A 87 -8.64 0.12 -1.41
N ALA A 88 -9.85 -0.28 -1.02
CA ALA A 88 -11.02 0.60 -1.04
C ALA A 88 -10.81 1.86 -0.18
N ARG A 89 -10.15 1.72 0.98
CA ARG A 89 -9.78 2.86 1.84
C ARG A 89 -8.78 3.81 1.17
N HIS A 90 -7.79 3.28 0.46
CA HIS A 90 -6.86 4.10 -0.31
C HIS A 90 -7.58 4.89 -1.42
N ILE A 91 -8.49 4.24 -2.16
CA ILE A 91 -9.30 4.90 -3.20
C ILE A 91 -10.24 5.94 -2.57
N LEU A 92 -10.81 5.65 -1.40
CA LEU A 92 -11.66 6.59 -0.67
C LEU A 92 -10.88 7.86 -0.30
N PHE A 93 -9.63 7.73 0.20
CA PHE A 93 -8.80 8.90 0.47
C PHE A 93 -8.52 9.71 -0.78
N LEU A 94 -8.14 9.07 -1.90
CA LEU A 94 -7.94 9.76 -3.17
C LEU A 94 -9.18 10.57 -3.58
N LYS A 95 -10.36 9.94 -3.58
CA LYS A 95 -11.62 10.61 -3.94
C LYS A 95 -11.99 11.74 -2.98
N LEU A 96 -11.73 11.55 -1.69
CA LEU A 96 -11.96 12.57 -0.67
C LEU A 96 -11.11 13.82 -0.94
N PHE A 97 -9.81 13.65 -1.17
CA PHE A 97 -8.90 14.77 -1.43
C PHE A 97 -9.16 15.42 -2.80
N MET A 98 -9.61 14.66 -3.79
CA MET A 98 -10.01 15.20 -5.09
C MET A 98 -11.39 15.87 -5.08
N GLY A 99 -12.10 15.91 -3.95
CA GLY A 99 -13.43 16.50 -3.84
C GLY A 99 -14.53 15.71 -4.58
N GLN A 100 -14.28 14.46 -4.95
CA GLN A 100 -15.20 13.61 -5.71
C GLN A 100 -16.21 12.89 -4.79
N TYR A 101 -16.91 13.64 -3.94
CA TYR A 101 -17.80 13.07 -2.91
C TYR A 101 -18.92 12.20 -3.50
N ALA A 102 -19.47 12.56 -4.66
CA ALA A 102 -20.52 11.79 -5.33
C ALA A 102 -20.06 10.39 -5.80
N ALA A 103 -18.75 10.19 -5.98
CA ALA A 103 -18.17 8.91 -6.38
C ALA A 103 -17.78 8.03 -5.17
N ILE A 104 -18.04 8.49 -3.94
CA ILE A 104 -17.82 7.73 -2.71
C ILE A 104 -19.09 6.92 -2.40
N GLY A 105 -18.95 5.60 -2.38
CA GLY A 105 -20.06 4.70 -2.05
C GLY A 105 -19.62 3.25 -1.94
N TRP A 106 -20.57 2.34 -1.76
CA TRP A 106 -20.31 0.90 -1.59
C TRP A 106 -19.58 0.27 -2.77
N ASN A 107 -19.68 0.85 -3.96
CA ASN A 107 -18.94 0.41 -5.14
C ASN A 107 -17.42 0.42 -4.93
N LEU A 108 -16.88 1.24 -4.01
CA LEU A 108 -15.45 1.22 -3.70
C LEU A 108 -14.97 -0.12 -3.15
N LEU A 109 -15.81 -0.85 -2.40
CA LEU A 109 -15.48 -2.20 -1.94
C LEU A 109 -15.43 -3.18 -3.10
N TRP A 110 -16.32 -3.04 -4.07
CA TRP A 110 -16.34 -3.87 -5.27
C TRP A 110 -15.10 -3.62 -6.14
N VAL A 111 -14.76 -2.35 -6.37
CA VAL A 111 -13.51 -1.98 -7.05
C VAL A 111 -12.30 -2.50 -6.28
N GLY A 112 -12.27 -2.34 -4.95
CA GLY A 112 -11.21 -2.86 -4.10
C GLY A 112 -11.06 -4.39 -4.18
N LEU A 113 -12.18 -5.13 -4.27
CA LEU A 113 -12.17 -6.58 -4.44
C LEU A 113 -11.62 -6.99 -5.80
N LEU A 114 -12.09 -6.37 -6.89
CA LEU A 114 -11.59 -6.66 -8.23
C LEU A 114 -10.10 -6.32 -8.36
N SER A 115 -9.68 -5.14 -7.89
CA SER A 115 -8.27 -4.73 -7.87
C SER A 115 -7.42 -5.69 -7.04
N PHE A 116 -7.93 -6.19 -5.91
CA PHE A 116 -7.25 -7.19 -5.12
C PHE A 116 -7.08 -8.50 -5.91
N LEU A 117 -8.17 -9.04 -6.47
CA LEU A 117 -8.15 -10.31 -7.21
C LEU A 117 -7.18 -10.27 -8.41
N VAL A 118 -7.19 -9.18 -9.17
CA VAL A 118 -6.26 -8.98 -10.29
C VAL A 118 -4.80 -8.90 -9.80
N ASN A 119 -4.57 -8.32 -8.62
CA ASN A 119 -3.24 -8.17 -8.05
C ASN A 119 -2.72 -9.37 -7.28
N ILE A 120 -3.56 -10.33 -6.87
CA ILE A 120 -3.16 -11.45 -6.00
C ILE A 120 -1.84 -12.09 -6.45
N PRO A 121 -1.63 -12.44 -7.74
CA PRO A 121 -0.41 -13.14 -8.16
C PRO A 121 0.86 -12.31 -7.89
N ILE A 122 0.84 -11.03 -8.26
CA ILE A 122 1.98 -10.12 -8.12
C ILE A 122 2.18 -9.75 -6.65
N SER A 123 1.09 -9.45 -5.94
CA SER A 123 1.10 -9.12 -4.51
C SER A 123 1.59 -10.29 -3.65
N LEU A 124 1.28 -11.54 -4.02
CA LEU A 124 1.82 -12.74 -3.36
C LEU A 124 3.33 -12.79 -3.46
N LEU A 125 3.88 -12.66 -4.67
CA LEU A 125 5.32 -12.72 -4.91
C LEU A 125 6.07 -11.57 -4.23
N ALA A 126 5.52 -10.35 -4.32
CA ALA A 126 6.08 -9.17 -3.68
C ALA A 126 6.08 -9.32 -2.15
N ASN A 127 4.92 -9.66 -1.55
CA ASN A 127 4.83 -9.84 -0.10
C ASN A 127 5.68 -11.03 0.38
N PHE A 128 5.77 -12.12 -0.38
CA PHE A 128 6.65 -13.23 -0.04
C PHE A 128 8.11 -12.77 0.04
N THR A 129 8.55 -11.97 -0.94
CA THR A 129 9.90 -11.41 -0.98
C THR A 129 10.14 -10.44 0.16
N ILE A 130 9.24 -9.47 0.36
CA ILE A 130 9.36 -8.44 1.40
C ILE A 130 9.37 -9.07 2.78
N GLN A 131 8.47 -10.02 3.07
CA GLN A 131 8.36 -10.57 4.42
C GLN A 131 9.48 -11.55 4.79
N ASN A 132 10.13 -12.18 3.80
CA ASN A 132 11.09 -13.26 4.06
C ASN A 132 12.53 -12.90 3.72
N LYS A 133 12.77 -12.03 2.74
CA LYS A 133 14.13 -11.66 2.30
C LYS A 133 14.55 -10.27 2.78
N ILE A 134 13.61 -9.38 3.10
CA ILE A 134 13.92 -8.01 3.49
C ILE A 134 13.95 -7.88 5.03
N PRO A 135 15.01 -7.28 5.61
CA PRO A 135 15.07 -6.99 7.04
C PRO A 135 13.89 -6.15 7.50
N LEU A 136 13.38 -6.40 8.70
CA LEU A 136 12.18 -5.76 9.24
C LEU A 136 12.18 -4.23 9.13
N HIS A 137 13.31 -3.58 9.38
CA HIS A 137 13.46 -2.12 9.31
C HIS A 137 13.40 -1.53 7.89
N TRP A 138 13.54 -2.36 6.84
CA TRP A 138 13.38 -1.95 5.43
C TRP A 138 12.05 -2.40 4.82
N ARG A 139 11.28 -3.28 5.48
CA ARG A 139 10.03 -3.83 4.90
C ARG A 139 9.01 -2.75 4.56
N PHE A 140 8.90 -1.70 5.39
CA PHE A 140 8.00 -0.58 5.10
C PHE A 140 8.38 0.12 3.80
N VAL A 141 9.65 0.46 3.63
CA VAL A 141 10.16 1.11 2.41
C VAL A 141 9.94 0.22 1.19
N ALA A 142 10.29 -1.07 1.28
CA ALA A 142 10.10 -2.00 0.18
C ALA A 142 8.62 -2.15 -0.20
N SER A 143 7.73 -2.18 0.79
CA SER A 143 6.28 -2.21 0.57
C SER A 143 5.77 -0.92 -0.08
N ALA A 144 6.26 0.24 0.36
CA ALA A 144 5.87 1.53 -0.21
C ALA A 144 6.35 1.67 -1.66
N VAL A 145 7.58 1.23 -1.97
CA VAL A 145 8.11 1.21 -3.34
C VAL A 145 7.29 0.28 -4.22
N PHE A 146 6.96 -0.92 -3.73
CA PHE A 146 6.09 -1.84 -4.46
C PHE A 146 4.73 -1.20 -4.77
N SER A 147 4.08 -0.56 -3.79
CA SER A 147 2.82 0.16 -4.00
C SER A 147 2.95 1.30 -5.03
N ALA A 148 4.02 2.08 -4.98
CA ALA A 148 4.29 3.15 -5.94
C ALA A 148 4.46 2.59 -7.37
N MET A 149 5.20 1.49 -7.53
CA MET A 149 5.35 0.81 -8.83
C MET A 149 4.00 0.30 -9.35
N MET A 150 3.16 -0.28 -8.50
CA MET A 150 1.83 -0.74 -8.89
C MET A 150 0.92 0.41 -9.34
N ALA A 151 0.97 1.56 -8.67
CA ALA A 151 0.21 2.74 -9.08
C ALA A 151 0.62 3.21 -10.49
N ILE A 152 1.93 3.27 -10.75
CA ILE A 152 2.47 3.65 -12.06
C ILE A 152 2.09 2.62 -13.13
N TYR A 153 2.25 1.32 -12.83
CA TYR A 153 1.88 0.23 -13.74
C TYR A 153 0.41 0.31 -14.16
N TYR A 154 -0.48 0.59 -13.22
CA TYR A 154 -1.89 0.73 -13.50
C TYR A 154 -2.24 1.97 -14.31
N ALA A 155 -1.61 3.12 -14.02
CA ALA A 155 -1.78 4.31 -14.85
C ALA A 155 -1.31 4.05 -16.28
N LEU A 156 -0.16 3.41 -16.49
CA LEU A 156 0.31 3.03 -17.82
C LEU A 156 -0.65 2.06 -18.51
N SER A 157 -1.15 1.05 -17.79
CA SER A 157 -2.07 0.07 -18.34
C SER A 157 -3.38 0.73 -18.80
N ALA A 158 -3.89 1.70 -18.03
CA ALA A 158 -5.08 2.47 -18.37
C ALA A 158 -4.87 3.42 -19.56
N VAL A 159 -3.63 3.81 -19.87
CA VAL A 159 -3.32 4.66 -21.03
C VAL A 159 -3.06 3.82 -22.28
N TRP A 160 -2.42 2.66 -22.16
CA TRP A 160 -2.02 1.83 -23.31
C TRP A 160 -3.10 0.88 -23.82
N PHE A 161 -4.04 0.47 -22.96
CA PHE A 161 -5.05 -0.54 -23.30
C PHE A 161 -6.49 0.00 -23.26
N ASN A 162 -6.65 1.32 -23.28
CA ASN A 162 -7.92 2.04 -23.33
C ASN A 162 -8.03 2.77 -24.68
#